data_AF-A0A074M5Q3-F1
#
_entry.id   AF-A0A074M5Q3-F1
#
_cell.length_a   1.000
_cell.length_b   1.000
_cell.length_c   1.000
_cell.angle_alpha   90.00
_cell.angle_beta   90.00
_cell.angle_gamma   90.00
#
_symmetry.space_group_name_H-M   'P 1'
#
loop_
_entity.id
_entity.type
_entity.pdbx_description
1 polymer ?
#
loop_
_entity_poly.entity_id
_entity_poly.type
_entity_poly.pdbx_seq_one_letter_code
_entity_poly.pdbx_strand_id
1 'polypeptide(L)'
;MKSGIRDNRSRGTAASFLQEKANVGSELSVVSAYFASFAYARLSDTLNKIGGLRFLFGEPRFIDSVEGENLCPPAFSLDEDGLALTDGLRQSGAAIQCANWIRQKAEIRSIKRAGLMHGKLYHVHDGKRDHALVGSSNFTIKGLGLTDEPNIELNLVVDSDRDRDDLLHLIVAAMTI
;
A
#
# COMPACT_ATOMS: atom_id res chain seq x y z
N MET A 1 8.89 26.98 3.44
CA MET A 1 8.94 25.53 3.19
C MET A 1 7.55 25.06 2.78
N LYS A 2 7.44 24.19 1.78
CA LYS A 2 6.17 23.45 1.56
C LYS A 2 5.99 22.52 2.77
N SER A 3 4.79 22.46 3.33
CA SER A 3 4.48 21.56 4.45
C SER A 3 4.76 20.10 4.05
N GLY A 4 5.34 19.31 4.95
CA GLY A 4 5.46 17.85 4.81
C GLY A 4 4.14 17.12 4.97
N ILE A 5 3.05 17.80 5.33
CA ILE A 5 1.74 17.18 5.54
C ILE A 5 1.12 16.81 4.19
N ARG A 6 0.51 15.62 4.11
CA ARG A 6 -0.41 15.22 3.04
C ARG A 6 -1.78 14.92 3.65
N ASP A 7 -2.77 15.74 3.32
CA ASP A 7 -4.12 15.72 3.89
C ASP A 7 -5.20 15.21 2.93
N ASN A 8 -4.78 14.76 1.74
CA ASN A 8 -5.64 14.47 0.58
C ASN A 8 -6.50 15.66 0.14
N ARG A 9 -6.10 16.89 0.48
CA ARG A 9 -6.79 18.13 0.11
C ARG A 9 -5.75 19.16 -0.33
N SER A 10 -5.73 20.30 0.36
CA SER A 10 -4.92 21.47 0.02
C SER A 10 -3.41 21.22 0.10
N ARG A 11 -2.97 20.19 0.83
CA ARG A 11 -1.55 19.87 1.02
C ARG A 11 -1.09 18.67 0.20
N GLY A 12 -1.89 18.24 -0.77
CA GLY A 12 -1.61 17.11 -1.65
C GLY A 12 -2.04 15.77 -1.06
N THR A 13 -1.98 14.72 -1.90
CA THR A 13 -2.51 13.39 -1.59
C THR A 13 -1.39 12.38 -1.37
N ALA A 14 -1.69 11.28 -0.67
CA ALA A 14 -0.76 10.16 -0.58
C ALA A 14 -0.48 9.53 -1.96
N ALA A 15 -1.47 9.51 -2.85
CA ALA A 15 -1.28 9.10 -4.25
C ALA A 15 -0.28 9.99 -4.99
N SER A 16 -0.37 11.31 -4.85
CA SER A 16 0.57 12.23 -5.50
C SER A 16 2.00 12.05 -5.02
N PHE A 17 2.19 11.71 -3.74
CA PHE A 17 3.51 11.32 -3.21
C PHE A 17 4.03 10.06 -3.91
N LEU A 18 3.22 9.01 -4.04
CA LEU A 18 3.63 7.79 -4.74
C LEU A 18 3.95 8.06 -6.21
N GLN A 19 3.12 8.82 -6.91
CA GLN A 19 3.32 9.18 -8.31
C GLN A 19 4.59 10.02 -8.55
N GLU A 20 4.95 10.88 -7.58
CA GLU A 20 6.14 11.71 -7.66
C GLU A 20 7.43 10.93 -7.37
N LYS A 21 7.37 9.96 -6.45
CA LYS A 21 8.57 9.26 -5.95
C LYS A 21 8.82 7.90 -6.57
N ALA A 22 7.77 7.19 -6.99
CA ALA A 22 7.91 5.86 -7.60
C ALA A 22 8.18 5.98 -9.10
N ASN A 23 9.40 5.62 -9.48
CA ASN A 23 9.91 5.66 -10.82
C ASN A 23 10.07 4.24 -11.39
N VAL A 24 10.55 4.16 -12.63
CA VAL A 24 10.89 2.87 -13.25
C VAL A 24 11.94 2.16 -12.40
N GLY A 25 11.64 0.92 -11.99
CA GLY A 25 12.53 0.10 -11.17
C GLY A 25 12.54 0.41 -9.67
N SER A 26 11.67 1.30 -9.17
CA SER A 26 11.59 1.59 -7.73
C SER A 26 11.17 0.37 -6.91
N GLU A 27 11.69 0.27 -5.69
CA GLU A 27 11.27 -0.76 -4.73
C GLU A 27 10.32 -0.14 -3.70
N LEU A 28 9.09 -0.64 -3.62
CA LEU A 28 8.07 -0.12 -2.72
C LEU A 28 7.92 -1.02 -1.49
N SER A 29 7.67 -0.40 -0.34
CA SER A 29 7.24 -1.10 0.87
C SER A 29 6.06 -0.36 1.48
N VAL A 30 4.94 -1.05 1.64
CA VAL A 30 3.68 -0.47 2.09
C VAL A 30 3.17 -1.22 3.30
N VAL A 31 2.80 -0.49 4.34
CA VAL A 31 2.01 -1.00 5.47
C VAL A 31 0.64 -0.37 5.39
N SER A 32 -0.40 -1.20 5.32
CA SER A 32 -1.78 -0.74 5.27
C SER A 32 -2.71 -1.78 5.89
N ALA A 33 -3.84 -1.34 6.42
CA ALA A 33 -4.86 -2.28 6.88
C ALA A 33 -5.68 -2.83 5.70
N TYR A 34 -5.76 -2.12 4.57
CA TYR A 34 -6.57 -2.49 3.41
C TYR A 34 -5.80 -2.37 2.09
N PHE A 35 -6.16 -3.21 1.10
CA PHE A 35 -5.66 -3.15 -0.28
C PHE A 35 -6.82 -3.19 -1.28
N ALA A 36 -7.28 -2.02 -1.75
CA ALA A 36 -8.34 -1.97 -2.75
C ALA A 36 -7.77 -2.12 -4.17
N SER A 37 -8.21 -3.12 -4.94
CA SER A 37 -7.80 -3.31 -6.34
C SER A 37 -8.10 -2.12 -7.25
N PHE A 38 -9.18 -1.38 -6.98
CA PHE A 38 -9.48 -0.14 -7.70
C PHE A 38 -8.45 0.96 -7.45
N ALA A 39 -7.85 1.01 -6.25
CA ALA A 39 -6.77 1.95 -5.96
C ALA A 39 -5.52 1.61 -6.78
N TYR A 40 -5.19 0.31 -6.90
CA TYR A 40 -4.18 -0.15 -7.84
C TYR A 40 -4.51 0.28 -9.29
N ALA A 41 -5.74 0.06 -9.75
CA ALA A 41 -6.13 0.39 -11.12
C ALA A 41 -5.88 1.87 -11.45
N ARG A 42 -6.20 2.77 -10.51
CA ARG A 42 -5.96 4.23 -10.63
C ARG A 42 -4.48 4.61 -10.56
N LEU A 43 -3.62 3.76 -10.00
CA LEU A 43 -2.18 3.96 -9.89
C LEU A 43 -1.38 3.07 -10.85
N SER A 44 -2.03 2.34 -11.76
CA SER A 44 -1.40 1.33 -12.62
C SER A 44 -0.25 1.89 -13.46
N ASP A 45 -0.38 3.11 -14.00
CA ASP A 45 0.70 3.78 -14.75
C ASP A 45 1.98 4.02 -13.92
N THR A 46 1.84 4.11 -12.60
CA THR A 46 2.96 4.23 -11.66
C THR A 46 3.43 2.84 -11.22
N LEU A 47 2.51 2.01 -10.73
CA LEU A 47 2.81 0.71 -10.12
C LEU A 47 3.29 -0.34 -11.12
N ASN A 48 2.93 -0.25 -12.40
CA ASN A 48 3.43 -1.18 -13.41
C ASN A 48 4.91 -0.96 -13.75
N LYS A 49 5.46 0.22 -13.43
CA LYS A 49 6.85 0.58 -13.74
C LYS A 49 7.84 0.19 -12.63
N ILE A 50 7.35 -0.09 -11.42
CA ILE A 50 8.21 -0.37 -10.26
C ILE A 50 8.93 -1.72 -10.42
N GLY A 51 10.02 -1.91 -9.67
CA GLY A 51 10.78 -3.15 -9.59
C GLY A 51 9.96 -4.22 -8.88
N GLY A 52 9.53 -3.92 -7.66
CA GLY A 52 8.67 -4.75 -6.81
C GLY A 52 7.95 -3.99 -5.71
N LEU A 53 7.03 -4.69 -5.03
CA LEU A 53 6.27 -4.21 -3.88
C LEU A 53 6.36 -5.24 -2.75
N ARG A 54 6.73 -4.78 -1.54
CA ARG A 54 6.42 -5.47 -0.29
C ARG A 54 5.18 -4.85 0.33
N PHE A 55 4.13 -5.63 0.53
CA PHE A 55 2.89 -5.17 1.14
C PHE A 55 2.62 -5.93 2.43
N LEU A 56 2.60 -5.20 3.54
CA LEU A 56 2.34 -5.76 4.86
C LEU A 56 0.96 -5.30 5.36
N PHE A 57 0.08 -6.27 5.61
CA PHE A 57 -1.14 -6.06 6.37
C PHE A 57 -0.80 -5.93 7.86
N GLY A 58 -0.93 -4.71 8.39
CA GLY A 58 -0.54 -4.37 9.76
C GLY A 58 -1.49 -4.88 10.86
N GLU A 59 -2.65 -5.42 10.49
CA GLU A 59 -3.64 -5.96 11.41
C GLU A 59 -4.13 -7.36 10.97
N PRO A 60 -4.22 -8.34 11.90
CA PRO A 60 -4.59 -9.73 11.58
C PRO A 60 -6.07 -9.92 11.20
N ARG A 61 -6.93 -8.93 11.44
CA ARG A 61 -8.40 -9.04 11.32
C ARG A 61 -8.93 -9.10 9.89
N PHE A 62 -8.05 -9.12 8.89
CA PHE A 62 -8.44 -9.21 7.48
C PHE A 62 -9.09 -10.55 7.09
N ILE A 63 -8.95 -11.58 7.93
CA ILE A 63 -9.39 -12.95 7.63
C ILE A 63 -10.84 -13.24 8.08
N ASP A 64 -11.40 -12.47 9.02
CA ASP A 64 -12.63 -12.89 9.75
C ASP A 64 -13.88 -12.00 9.54
N SER A 65 -13.91 -11.08 8.57
CA SER A 65 -15.08 -10.21 8.41
C SER A 65 -15.65 -10.20 6.99
N VAL A 66 -16.99 -10.22 6.94
CA VAL A 66 -17.84 -10.01 5.75
C VAL A 66 -17.48 -8.71 4.98
N GLU A 67 -16.76 -7.79 5.62
CA GLU A 67 -16.23 -6.56 5.01
C GLU A 67 -14.97 -6.80 4.16
N GLY A 68 -14.21 -7.87 4.41
CA GLY A 68 -13.01 -8.26 3.65
C GLY A 68 -13.29 -8.58 2.18
N GLU A 69 -14.50 -9.05 1.86
CA GLU A 69 -14.94 -9.36 0.49
C GLU A 69 -15.00 -8.14 -0.44
N ASN A 70 -15.13 -6.93 0.12
CA ASN A 70 -15.17 -5.67 -0.65
C ASN A 70 -13.83 -4.90 -0.61
N LEU A 71 -12.91 -5.31 0.27
CA LEU A 71 -11.71 -4.54 0.62
C LEU A 71 -10.42 -5.19 0.12
N CYS A 72 -10.44 -6.48 -0.18
CA CYS A 72 -9.75 -7.11 -1.30
C CYS A 72 -10.79 -7.27 -2.42
N PRO A 73 -10.48 -7.30 -3.73
CA PRO A 73 -11.47 -7.88 -4.63
C PRO A 73 -11.79 -9.29 -4.10
N PRO A 74 -13.04 -9.78 -4.23
CA PRO A 74 -13.51 -11.09 -3.76
C PRO A 74 -12.83 -12.30 -4.45
N ALA A 75 -11.64 -12.05 -4.99
CA ALA A 75 -10.73 -12.87 -5.74
C ALA A 75 -9.45 -13.21 -4.97
N PHE A 76 -9.29 -12.81 -3.71
CA PHE A 76 -8.12 -13.16 -2.90
C PHE A 76 -8.49 -13.60 -1.48
N SER A 77 -7.89 -14.71 -1.03
CA SER A 77 -7.85 -15.19 0.34
C SER A 77 -6.39 -15.23 0.80
N LEU A 78 -6.10 -14.79 2.03
CA LEU A 78 -4.78 -14.97 2.64
C LEU A 78 -4.74 -16.35 3.31
N ASP A 79 -3.82 -17.22 2.90
CA ASP A 79 -3.57 -18.54 3.52
C ASP A 79 -2.24 -18.53 4.31
N GLU A 80 -1.83 -19.69 4.84
CA GLU A 80 -0.61 -19.80 5.65
C GLU A 80 0.67 -19.50 4.87
N ASP A 81 0.64 -19.65 3.54
CA ASP A 81 1.76 -19.54 2.59
C ASP A 81 1.75 -18.23 1.77
N GLY A 82 0.67 -17.43 1.83
CA GLY A 82 0.58 -16.13 1.16
C GLY A 82 -0.81 -15.81 0.63
N LEU A 83 -0.87 -15.22 -0.57
CA LEU A 83 -2.11 -14.76 -1.19
C LEU A 83 -2.64 -15.82 -2.18
N ALA A 84 -3.71 -16.52 -1.83
CA ALA A 84 -4.46 -17.42 -2.72
C ALA A 84 -5.60 -16.68 -3.43
N LEU A 85 -6.01 -17.14 -4.61
CA LEU A 85 -7.16 -16.54 -5.31
C LEU A 85 -8.43 -17.34 -5.10
N THR A 86 -9.54 -16.62 -4.95
CA THR A 86 -10.89 -17.18 -4.82
C THR A 86 -11.65 -17.08 -6.14
N ASP A 87 -12.59 -18.01 -6.34
CA ASP A 87 -13.44 -18.09 -7.54
C ASP A 87 -14.40 -16.89 -7.72
N GLY A 88 -14.47 -15.97 -6.74
CA GLY A 88 -15.27 -14.75 -6.75
C GLY A 88 -14.77 -13.64 -7.67
N LEU A 89 -13.86 -13.96 -8.60
CA LEU A 89 -13.31 -13.07 -9.64
C LEU A 89 -14.41 -12.69 -10.65
N ARG A 90 -15.41 -11.91 -10.20
CA ARG A 90 -16.47 -11.36 -11.05
C ARG A 90 -15.87 -10.36 -12.04
N GLN A 91 -15.48 -10.88 -13.21
CA GLN A 91 -15.52 -10.27 -14.54
C GLN A 91 -15.31 -8.75 -14.64
N SER A 92 -14.23 -8.20 -14.09
CA SER A 92 -13.73 -6.90 -14.54
C SER A 92 -12.25 -7.00 -14.92
N GLY A 93 -11.89 -6.46 -16.09
CA GLY A 93 -10.51 -6.48 -16.58
C GLY A 93 -9.51 -5.89 -15.59
N ALA A 94 -9.93 -4.90 -14.80
CA ALA A 94 -9.11 -4.28 -13.76
C ALA A 94 -8.74 -5.26 -12.62
N ALA A 95 -9.67 -6.11 -12.17
CA ALA A 95 -9.38 -7.10 -11.13
C ALA A 95 -8.39 -8.16 -11.62
N ILE A 96 -8.54 -8.63 -12.86
CA ILE A 96 -7.61 -9.60 -13.48
C ILE A 96 -6.22 -8.97 -13.64
N GLN A 97 -6.13 -7.74 -14.12
CA GLN A 97 -4.87 -7.02 -14.24
C GLN A 97 -4.18 -6.84 -12.89
N CYS A 98 -4.94 -6.46 -11.85
CA CYS A 98 -4.43 -6.35 -10.49
C CYS A 98 -3.89 -7.70 -9.99
N ALA A 99 -4.62 -8.79 -10.21
CA ALA A 99 -4.17 -10.13 -9.83
C ALA A 99 -2.89 -10.57 -10.54
N ASN A 100 -2.80 -10.32 -11.85
CA ASN A 100 -1.60 -10.65 -12.60
C ASN A 100 -0.40 -9.81 -12.13
N TRP A 101 -0.62 -8.52 -11.86
CA TRP A 101 0.42 -7.64 -11.34
C TRP A 101 0.89 -8.08 -9.95
N ILE A 102 -0.02 -8.38 -9.02
CA ILE A 102 0.32 -8.87 -7.68
C ILE A 102 1.22 -10.11 -7.80
N ARG A 103 0.84 -11.11 -8.59
CA ARG A 103 1.64 -12.34 -8.76
C ARG A 103 3.04 -12.09 -9.32
N GLN A 104 3.21 -11.04 -10.13
CA GLN A 104 4.48 -10.75 -10.79
C GLN A 104 5.39 -9.84 -9.98
N LYS A 105 4.82 -8.95 -9.15
CA LYS A 105 5.53 -7.80 -8.59
C LYS A 105 5.43 -7.68 -7.08
N ALA A 106 4.42 -8.27 -6.46
CA ALA A 106 4.12 -8.03 -5.06
C ALA A 106 4.38 -9.26 -4.18
N GLU A 107 5.12 -9.05 -3.11
CA GLU A 107 5.17 -9.94 -1.95
C GLU A 107 4.19 -9.39 -0.91
N ILE A 108 3.19 -10.18 -0.54
CA ILE A 108 2.13 -9.74 0.39
C ILE A 108 2.14 -10.62 1.64
N ARG A 109 2.18 -10.01 2.82
CA ARG A 109 2.18 -10.70 4.12
C ARG A 109 1.25 -10.02 5.12
N SER A 110 0.94 -10.71 6.22
CA SER A 110 0.09 -10.20 7.30
C SER A 110 0.71 -10.49 8.67
N ILE A 111 0.63 -9.54 9.60
CA ILE A 111 1.16 -9.70 10.96
C ILE A 111 0.27 -10.68 11.74
N LYS A 112 0.80 -11.88 12.04
CA LYS A 112 0.07 -12.97 12.72
C LYS A 112 -0.04 -12.83 14.25
N ARG A 113 0.87 -12.09 14.91
CA ARG A 113 0.90 -11.95 16.38
C ARG A 113 0.28 -10.64 16.87
N ALA A 114 -0.41 -10.68 18.01
CA ALA A 114 -0.90 -9.51 18.71
C ALA A 114 0.26 -8.56 19.08
N GLY A 115 0.21 -7.35 18.55
CA GLY A 115 1.30 -6.37 18.51
C GLY A 115 1.10 -5.49 17.28
N LEU A 116 -0.01 -4.75 17.28
CA LEU A 116 -0.61 -4.21 16.06
C LEU A 116 0.22 -3.07 15.47
N MET A 117 0.58 -3.17 14.19
CA MET A 117 1.17 -2.07 13.42
C MET A 117 0.03 -1.28 12.74
N HIS A 118 -0.69 -0.47 13.53
CA HIS A 118 -1.83 0.29 13.05
C HIS A 118 -1.46 1.49 12.16
N GLY A 119 -0.20 1.93 12.20
CA GLY A 119 0.30 3.03 11.38
C GLY A 119 0.36 2.64 9.90
N LYS A 120 0.09 3.59 9.01
CA LYS A 120 0.21 3.39 7.56
C LYS A 120 1.53 3.99 7.13
N LEU A 121 2.22 3.28 6.26
CA LEU A 121 3.55 3.64 5.82
C LEU A 121 3.68 3.34 4.34
N TYR A 122 4.21 4.31 3.61
CA TYR A 122 4.59 4.17 2.22
C TYR A 122 6.06 4.53 2.13
N HIS A 123 6.88 3.54 1.78
CA HIS A 123 8.29 3.72 1.56
C HIS A 123 8.61 3.43 0.09
N VAL A 124 9.41 4.29 -0.53
CA VAL A 124 9.83 4.19 -1.92
C VAL A 124 11.33 4.36 -2.00
N HIS A 125 12.04 3.34 -2.49
CA HIS A 125 13.41 3.49 -2.95
C HIS A 125 13.40 3.84 -4.45
N ASP A 126 13.82 5.04 -4.82
CA ASP A 126 13.73 5.54 -6.21
C ASP A 126 14.90 5.09 -7.12
N GLY A 127 15.78 4.25 -6.60
CA GLY A 127 17.04 3.82 -7.23
C GLY A 127 18.24 4.72 -6.89
N LYS A 128 18.02 5.82 -6.17
CA LYS A 128 19.08 6.71 -5.67
C LYS A 128 18.96 6.95 -4.17
N ARG A 129 17.74 7.11 -3.66
CA ARG A 129 17.47 7.39 -2.26
C ARG A 129 16.08 6.94 -1.84
N ASP A 130 15.89 6.95 -0.54
CA ASP A 130 14.65 6.58 0.12
C ASP A 130 13.73 7.78 0.35
N HIS A 131 12.43 7.52 0.21
CA HIS A 131 11.34 8.46 0.50
C HIS A 131 10.31 7.74 1.35
N ALA A 132 9.80 8.39 2.38
CA ALA A 132 8.75 7.81 3.20
C ALA A 132 7.61 8.79 3.51
N LEU A 133 6.41 8.23 3.61
CA LEU A 133 5.20 8.89 4.07
C LEU A 133 4.57 8.01 5.16
N VAL A 134 4.39 8.57 6.35
CA VAL A 134 3.74 7.90 7.48
C VAL A 134 2.44 8.60 7.84
N GLY A 135 1.41 7.86 8.24
CA GLY A 135 0.14 8.47 8.64
C GLY A 135 -1.02 7.49 8.75
N SER A 136 -2.19 7.94 8.30
CA SER A 136 -3.46 7.23 8.42
C SER A 136 -4.00 6.69 7.08
N SER A 137 -3.43 7.10 5.94
CA SER A 137 -3.90 6.72 4.60
C SER A 137 -3.77 5.22 4.32
N ASN A 138 -4.89 4.49 4.30
CA ASN A 138 -4.92 3.13 3.77
C ASN A 138 -4.80 3.11 2.24
N PHE A 139 -4.37 1.97 1.68
CA PHE A 139 -4.29 1.71 0.25
C PHE A 139 -5.70 1.51 -0.35
N THR A 140 -6.50 2.57 -0.35
CA THR A 140 -7.86 2.62 -0.90
C THR A 140 -8.07 3.88 -1.73
N ILE A 141 -9.13 3.94 -2.54
CA ILE A 141 -9.43 5.11 -3.38
C ILE A 141 -9.54 6.38 -2.53
N LYS A 142 -10.30 6.33 -1.44
CA LYS A 142 -10.50 7.49 -0.54
C LYS A 142 -9.28 7.75 0.33
N GLY A 143 -8.62 6.71 0.83
CA GLY A 143 -7.44 6.82 1.71
C GLY A 143 -6.22 7.41 1.00
N LEU A 144 -6.04 7.12 -0.30
CA LEU A 144 -4.92 7.65 -1.09
C LEU A 144 -5.22 9.01 -1.74
N GLY A 145 -6.45 9.50 -1.69
CA GLY A 145 -6.83 10.75 -2.36
C GLY A 145 -7.01 10.62 -3.87
N LEU A 146 -7.54 9.49 -4.36
CA LEU A 146 -7.71 9.16 -5.80
C LEU A 146 -9.10 9.52 -6.36
N THR A 147 -9.87 10.31 -5.63
CA THR A 147 -11.25 10.72 -5.92
C THR A 147 -11.46 12.19 -5.55
N ASP A 148 -12.54 12.80 -6.04
CA ASP A 148 -12.89 14.21 -5.79
C ASP A 148 -13.32 14.46 -4.34
N GLU A 149 -13.84 13.43 -3.67
CA GLU A 149 -14.23 13.47 -2.25
C GLU A 149 -13.43 12.45 -1.42
N PRO A 150 -12.14 12.69 -1.17
CA PRO A 150 -11.29 11.77 -0.44
C PRO A 150 -11.45 11.91 1.08
N ASN A 151 -10.95 10.91 1.81
CA ASN A 151 -10.85 11.01 3.26
C ASN A 151 -9.90 12.15 3.64
N ILE A 152 -10.20 12.83 4.75
CA ILE A 152 -9.17 13.61 5.44
C ILE A 152 -8.25 12.62 6.12
N GLU A 153 -6.98 12.65 5.74
CA GLU A 153 -5.96 11.80 6.33
C GLU A 153 -4.88 12.69 6.96
N LEU A 154 -4.20 12.20 7.98
CA LEU A 154 -3.04 12.89 8.54
C LEU A 154 -1.81 12.08 8.18
N ASN A 155 -1.11 12.53 7.15
CA ASN A 155 0.18 11.96 6.78
C ASN A 155 1.28 13.00 6.84
N LEU A 156 2.50 12.52 7.08
CA LEU A 156 3.72 13.31 7.14
C LEU A 156 4.78 12.67 6.25
N VAL A 157 5.32 13.46 5.33
CA VAL A 157 6.53 13.12 4.59
C VAL A 157 7.69 13.15 5.56
N VAL A 158 8.43 12.05 5.62
CA VAL A 158 9.59 11.91 6.51
C VAL A 158 10.78 12.55 5.83
N ASP A 159 11.34 13.60 6.42
CA ASP A 159 12.45 14.36 5.83
C ASP A 159 13.84 13.88 6.28
N SER A 160 13.92 13.19 7.42
CA SER A 160 15.16 12.66 8.00
C SER A 160 15.55 11.34 7.33
N ASP A 161 16.77 11.27 6.77
CA ASP A 161 17.27 10.05 6.13
C ASP A 161 17.38 8.88 7.13
N ARG A 162 17.86 9.14 8.35
CA ARG A 162 17.88 8.14 9.44
C ARG A 162 16.49 7.54 9.67
N ASP A 163 15.46 8.39 9.74
CA ASP A 163 14.11 7.92 10.07
C ASP A 163 13.50 7.15 8.89
N ARG A 164 13.84 7.48 7.64
CA ARG A 164 13.45 6.68 6.47
C ARG A 164 14.09 5.30 6.50
N ASP A 165 15.38 5.24 6.83
CA ASP A 165 16.12 3.98 6.95
C ASP A 165 15.54 3.10 8.05
N ASP A 166 15.26 3.67 9.23
CA ASP A 166 14.65 2.95 10.36
C ASP A 166 13.26 2.41 9.98
N LEU A 167 12.45 3.19 9.26
CA LEU A 167 11.14 2.76 8.76
C LEU A 167 11.26 1.62 7.75
N LEU A 168 12.23 1.67 6.84
CA LEU A 168 12.48 0.57 5.90
C LEU A 168 12.87 -0.72 6.65
N HIS A 169 13.81 -0.63 7.58
CA HIS A 169 14.24 -1.76 8.39
C HIS A 169 13.07 -2.38 9.17
N LEU A 170 12.19 -1.55 9.73
CA LEU A 170 11.00 -2.02 10.45
C LEU A 170 10.09 -2.86 9.54
N ILE A 171 9.77 -2.38 8.33
CA ILE A 171 8.89 -3.13 7.41
C ILE A 171 9.58 -4.42 6.97
N VAL A 172 10.85 -4.35 6.56
CA VAL A 172 11.58 -5.52 6.07
C VAL A 172 11.68 -6.60 7.15
N ALA A 173 11.96 -6.21 8.40
CA ALA A 173 11.96 -7.14 9.52
C ALA A 173 10.57 -7.76 9.74
N ALA A 174 9.51 -6.95 9.71
CA ALA A 174 8.14 -7.44 9.87
C ALA A 174 7.68 -8.36 8.72
N MET A 175 8.22 -8.21 7.52
CA MET A 175 7.99 -9.13 6.41
C MET A 175 8.67 -10.49 6.62
N THR A 176 9.63 -10.65 7.54
CA THR A 176 10.32 -11.94 7.74
C THR A 176 9.70 -12.82 8.84
N ILE A 177 8.67 -12.31 9.53
CA ILE A 177 7.98 -12.97 10.66
C ILE A 177 6.67 -13.58 10.17
#